data_AF-A0A432R4S5-F1
#
_entry.id   AF-A0A432R4S5-F1
#
_cell.length_a   1.000
_cell.length_b   1.000
_cell.length_c   1.000
_cell.angle_alpha   90.00
_cell.angle_beta   90.00
_cell.angle_gamma   90.00
#
_symmetry.space_group_name_H-M   'P 1'
#
loop_
_entity.id
_entity.type
_entity.pdbx_description
1 polymer ?
#
loop_
_entity_poly.entity_id
_entity_poly.type
_entity_poly.pdbx_seq_one_letter_code
_entity_poly.pdbx_strand_id
1 'polypeptide(L)'
;MNDKESGVIAFFRKNEVIQRFADVVGNKALANSYATSVIIEARNNSDLLECSVDSLYSSAIKAAMLRLQVGATLGEAWLIPRNNKKKINGRDVWQKEANFQIGWKGWYRMAMRTQLYRYINISPMKMGSMIEFNPITGAASVRNCDKIY
;
A
#
# COMPACT_ATOMS: atom_id res chain seq x y z
N MET A 1 -27.27 -2.74 -5.46
CA MET A 1 -25.97 -3.12 -4.86
C MET A 1 -25.29 -4.02 -5.89
N ASN A 2 -24.12 -3.65 -6.40
CA ASN A 2 -23.54 -4.26 -7.59
C ASN A 2 -23.15 -5.72 -7.29
N ASP A 3 -23.63 -6.73 -8.01
CA ASP A 3 -23.48 -8.16 -7.65
C ASP A 3 -22.01 -8.58 -7.40
N LYS A 4 -21.07 -7.93 -8.12
CA LYS A 4 -19.62 -8.14 -7.96
C LYS A 4 -19.06 -7.56 -6.66
N GLU A 5 -19.57 -6.41 -6.21
CA GLU A 5 -19.15 -5.75 -4.97
C GLU A 5 -19.39 -6.65 -3.77
N SER A 6 -20.58 -7.25 -3.70
CA SER A 6 -20.95 -8.24 -2.70
C SER A 6 -20.03 -9.47 -2.73
N GLY A 7 -19.63 -9.92 -3.92
CA GLY A 7 -18.75 -11.08 -4.12
C GLY A 7 -17.32 -10.88 -3.60
N VAL A 8 -16.68 -9.75 -3.96
CA VAL A 8 -15.31 -9.43 -3.50
C VAL A 8 -15.30 -9.25 -1.98
N ILE A 9 -16.26 -8.52 -1.43
CA ILE A 9 -16.34 -8.27 0.02
C ILE A 9 -16.62 -9.57 0.79
N ALA A 10 -17.51 -10.41 0.28
CA ALA A 10 -17.78 -11.71 0.88
C ALA A 10 -16.54 -12.62 0.88
N PHE A 11 -15.73 -12.58 -0.18
CA PHE A 11 -14.48 -13.34 -0.26
C PHE A 11 -13.51 -12.98 0.87
N PHE A 12 -13.22 -11.69 1.09
CA PHE A 12 -12.30 -11.26 2.15
C PHE A 12 -12.82 -11.46 3.58
N ARG A 13 -14.13 -11.65 3.76
CA ARG A 13 -14.74 -11.99 5.05
C ARG A 13 -14.67 -13.48 5.40
N LYS A 14 -14.31 -14.35 4.45
CA LYS A 14 -14.16 -15.78 4.71
C LYS A 14 -13.07 -16.01 5.75
N ASN A 15 -13.34 -16.87 6.72
CA ASN A 15 -12.42 -17.15 7.82
C ASN A 15 -11.10 -17.77 7.31
N GLU A 16 -11.14 -18.57 6.24
CA GLU A 16 -9.96 -19.14 5.58
C GLU A 16 -9.00 -18.06 5.06
N VAL A 17 -9.54 -17.00 4.46
CA VAL A 17 -8.76 -15.88 3.94
C VAL A 17 -8.07 -15.15 5.09
N ILE A 18 -8.83 -14.87 6.16
CA ILE A 18 -8.32 -14.25 7.38
C ILE A 18 -7.22 -15.10 8.03
N GLN A 19 -7.39 -16.43 8.06
CA GLN A 19 -6.36 -17.34 8.58
C GLN A 19 -5.07 -17.24 7.78
N ARG A 20 -5.13 -17.24 6.44
CA ARG A 20 -3.93 -17.04 5.61
C ARG A 20 -3.24 -15.70 5.86
N PHE A 21 -4.01 -14.63 6.09
CA PHE A 21 -3.44 -13.34 6.52
C PHE A 21 -2.78 -13.44 7.91
N ALA A 22 -3.38 -14.18 8.84
CA ALA A 22 -2.82 -14.40 10.16
C ALA A 22 -1.52 -15.21 10.12
N ASP A 23 -1.43 -16.22 9.25
CA ASP A 23 -0.23 -17.03 9.06
C ASP A 23 0.94 -16.19 8.52
N VAL A 24 0.66 -15.26 7.60
CA VAL A 24 1.67 -14.36 7.03
C VAL A 24 2.13 -13.30 8.04
N VAL A 25 1.20 -12.71 8.79
CA VAL A 25 1.50 -11.58 9.69
C VAL A 25 2.00 -12.08 11.06
N GLY A 26 1.63 -13.29 11.46
CA GLY A 26 1.88 -13.87 12.79
C GLY A 26 0.96 -13.31 13.89
N ASN A 27 -0.03 -12.49 13.55
CA ASN A 27 -0.96 -11.90 14.50
C ASN A 27 -2.37 -11.79 13.89
N LYS A 28 -3.32 -12.50 14.51
CA LYS A 28 -4.71 -12.60 14.05
C LYS A 28 -5.49 -11.29 14.14
N ALA A 29 -5.20 -10.44 15.13
CA ALA A 29 -5.85 -9.14 15.27
C ALA A 29 -5.42 -8.17 14.14
N LEU A 30 -4.13 -8.20 13.78
CA LEU A 30 -3.58 -7.42 12.67
C LEU A 30 -4.11 -7.91 11.32
N ALA A 31 -4.26 -9.23 11.14
CA ALA A 31 -4.81 -9.82 9.92
C ALA A 31 -6.20 -9.26 9.55
N ASN A 32 -7.09 -9.13 10.54
CA ASN A 32 -8.42 -8.52 10.33
C ASN A 32 -8.31 -7.07 9.87
N SER A 33 -7.42 -6.28 10.49
CA SER A 33 -7.20 -4.88 10.11
C SER A 33 -6.75 -4.74 8.65
N TYR A 34 -5.82 -5.60 8.19
CA TYR A 34 -5.36 -5.60 6.79
C TYR A 34 -6.47 -6.00 5.82
N ALA A 35 -7.27 -7.03 6.14
CA ALA A 35 -8.41 -7.43 5.32
C ALA A 35 -9.44 -6.29 5.23
N THR A 36 -9.74 -5.62 6.36
CA THR A 36 -10.63 -4.45 6.39
C THR A 36 -10.10 -3.29 5.55
N SER A 37 -8.79 -3.00 5.60
CA SER A 37 -8.21 -1.91 4.82
C SER A 37 -8.36 -2.15 3.31
N VAL A 38 -8.19 -3.40 2.87
CA VAL A 38 -8.39 -3.78 1.45
C VAL A 38 -9.86 -3.67 1.05
N ILE A 39 -10.80 -4.06 1.93
CA ILE A 39 -12.25 -3.91 1.67
C ILE A 39 -12.63 -2.44 1.52
N ILE A 40 -12.10 -1.56 2.38
CA ILE A 40 -12.36 -0.11 2.31
C ILE A 40 -11.80 0.45 0.99
N GLU A 41 -10.57 0.10 0.63
CA GLU A 41 -9.96 0.57 -0.61
C GLU A 41 -10.71 0.08 -1.85
N ALA A 42 -11.15 -1.18 -1.87
CA ALA A 42 -11.96 -1.74 -2.95
C ALA A 42 -13.31 -1.03 -3.08
N ARG A 43 -13.93 -0.59 -1.98
CA ARG A 43 -15.17 0.22 -2.02
C ARG A 43 -14.93 1.63 -2.53
N ASN A 44 -13.79 2.22 -2.20
CA ASN A 44 -13.45 3.58 -2.61
C ASN A 44 -13.14 3.68 -4.12
N ASN A 45 -12.66 2.60 -4.74
CA ASN A 45 -12.29 2.57 -6.15
C ASN A 45 -13.06 1.50 -6.92
N SER A 46 -14.01 1.92 -7.77
CA SER A 46 -14.82 1.01 -8.58
C SER A 46 -14.01 0.14 -9.54
N ASP A 47 -12.85 0.62 -10.01
CA ASP A 47 -11.98 -0.17 -10.89
C ASP A 47 -11.35 -1.38 -10.18
N LEU A 48 -11.13 -1.29 -8.86
CA LEU A 48 -10.62 -2.42 -8.08
C LEU A 48 -11.68 -3.52 -7.88
N LEU A 49 -12.97 -3.17 -7.92
CA LEU A 49 -14.07 -4.15 -7.86
C LEU A 49 -14.19 -4.95 -9.18
N GLU A 50 -13.73 -4.38 -10.29
CA GLU A 50 -13.69 -5.05 -11.58
C GLU A 50 -12.47 -5.94 -11.78
N CYS A 51 -11.45 -5.80 -10.92
CA CYS A 51 -10.28 -6.65 -10.95
C CYS A 51 -10.59 -8.10 -10.61
N SER A 52 -9.76 -9.02 -11.12
CA SER A 52 -9.79 -10.42 -10.69
C SER A 52 -9.54 -10.55 -9.18
N VAL A 53 -10.40 -11.30 -8.48
CA VAL A 53 -10.31 -11.53 -7.03
C VAL A 53 -8.96 -12.15 -6.64
N ASP A 54 -8.41 -13.03 -7.47
CA ASP A 54 -7.10 -13.66 -7.23
C ASP A 54 -5.95 -12.64 -7.29
N SER A 55 -6.02 -11.71 -8.24
CA SER A 55 -5.01 -10.63 -8.37
C SER A 55 -5.09 -9.67 -7.18
N LEU A 56 -6.29 -9.37 -6.71
CA LEU A 56 -6.52 -8.51 -5.56
C LEU A 56 -6.04 -9.18 -4.27
N TYR A 57 -6.37 -10.46 -4.08
CA TYR A 57 -5.93 -11.26 -2.95
C TYR A 57 -4.40 -11.41 -2.89
N SER A 58 -3.77 -11.78 -4.01
CA SER A 58 -2.30 -11.93 -4.06
C SER A 58 -1.58 -10.61 -3.79
N SER A 59 -2.08 -9.49 -4.31
CA SER A 59 -1.56 -8.15 -4.02
C SER A 59 -1.79 -7.73 -2.55
N ALA A 60 -2.93 -8.06 -1.96
CA ALA A 60 -3.20 -7.83 -0.54
C ALA A 60 -2.26 -8.64 0.37
N ILE A 61 -1.99 -9.91 0.03
CA ILE A 61 -1.04 -10.75 0.77
C ILE A 61 0.38 -10.17 0.70
N LYS A 62 0.81 -9.68 -0.47
CA LYS A 62 2.11 -8.98 -0.59
C LYS A 62 2.20 -7.76 0.34
N ALA A 63 1.13 -6.98 0.46
CA ALA A 63 1.06 -5.86 1.41
C ALA A 63 1.20 -6.33 2.87
N ALA A 64 0.47 -7.40 3.23
CA ALA A 64 0.49 -7.97 4.57
C ALA A 64 1.86 -8.58 4.94
N MET A 65 2.56 -9.21 3.99
CA MET A 65 3.94 -9.70 4.17
C MET A 65 4.89 -8.57 4.58
N LEU A 66 4.74 -7.39 3.97
CA LEU A 66 5.53 -6.19 4.30
C LEU A 66 4.97 -5.44 5.52
N ARG A 67 3.90 -5.97 6.15
CA ARG A 67 3.16 -5.35 7.25
C ARG A 67 2.77 -3.90 6.92
N LEU A 68 2.33 -3.66 5.69
CA LEU A 68 1.89 -2.35 5.20
C LEU A 68 0.37 -2.33 5.09
N GLN A 69 -0.25 -1.27 5.59
CA GLN A 69 -1.70 -1.07 5.43
C GLN A 69 -1.98 -0.51 4.04
N VAL A 70 -2.99 -1.07 3.38
CA VAL A 70 -3.42 -0.61 2.06
C VAL A 70 -4.42 0.52 2.24
N GLY A 71 -4.17 1.65 1.59
CA GLY A 71 -5.13 2.75 1.57
C GLY A 71 -4.51 4.07 1.14
N ALA A 72 -5.22 4.79 0.29
CA ALA A 72 -4.78 6.08 -0.24
C ALA A 72 -4.47 7.10 0.88
N THR A 73 -5.26 7.10 1.96
CA THR A 73 -5.14 8.04 3.08
C THR A 73 -3.85 7.83 3.87
N LEU A 74 -3.45 6.58 4.11
CA LEU A 74 -2.23 6.28 4.85
C LEU A 74 -0.98 6.52 4.00
N GLY A 75 -1.06 6.21 2.70
CA GLY A 75 0.04 6.41 1.74
C GLY A 75 1.20 5.41 1.91
N GLU A 76 0.96 4.29 2.60
CA GLU A 76 1.94 3.21 2.80
C GLU A 76 2.01 2.26 1.61
N ALA A 77 0.85 1.86 1.11
CA ALA A 77 0.71 0.92 0.01
C ALA A 77 -0.55 1.23 -0.79
N TRP A 78 -0.47 0.93 -2.08
CA TRP A 78 -1.49 1.18 -3.08
C TRP A 78 -1.81 -0.09 -3.84
N LEU A 79 -3.08 -0.26 -4.20
CA LEU A 79 -3.53 -1.26 -5.15
C LEU A 79 -3.94 -0.53 -6.41
N ILE A 80 -3.19 -0.77 -7.49
CA ILE A 80 -3.42 -0.07 -8.75
C ILE A 80 -4.04 -1.05 -9.76
N PRO A 81 -5.26 -0.80 -10.24
CA PRO A 81 -5.85 -1.59 -11.31
C PRO A 81 -5.08 -1.34 -12.61
N ARG A 82 -4.62 -2.41 -13.26
CA ARG A 82 -4.03 -2.36 -14.60
C ARG A 82 -4.70 -3.36 -15.53
N ASN A 83 -4.89 -2.96 -16.78
CA ASN A 83 -5.34 -3.87 -17.81
C ASN A 83 -4.14 -4.66 -18.34
N ASN A 84 -4.13 -5.96 -18.08
CA ASN A 84 -3.12 -6.88 -18.60
C ASN A 84 -3.73 -7.72 -19.71
N LYS A 85 -2.94 -7.93 -20.77
CA LYS A 85 -3.31 -8.79 -21.89
C LYS A 85 -2.89 -10.21 -21.57
N LYS A 86 -3.86 -11.11 -21.38
CA LYS A 86 -3.61 -12.53 -21.08
C LYS A 86 -4.11 -13.41 -22.23
N LYS A 87 -3.34 -14.44 -22.54
CA LYS A 87 -3.77 -15.50 -23.47
C LYS A 87 -4.56 -16.55 -22.70
N ILE A 88 -5.87 -16.59 -22.91
CA ILE A 88 -6.75 -17.62 -22.36
C ILE A 88 -7.31 -18.40 -23.55
N ASN A 89 -7.08 -19.72 -23.57
CA ASN A 89 -7.54 -20.61 -24.66
C ASN A 89 -7.11 -20.14 -26.06
N GLY A 90 -5.87 -19.65 -26.19
CA GLY A 90 -5.32 -19.15 -27.45
C GLY A 90 -5.84 -17.78 -27.91
N ARG A 91 -6.75 -17.14 -27.15
CA ARG A 91 -7.27 -15.81 -27.44
C ARG A 91 -6.70 -14.77 -26.50
N ASP A 92 -6.40 -13.60 -27.05
CA ASP A 92 -5.97 -12.44 -26.29
C ASP A 92 -7.19 -11.79 -25.60
N VAL A 93 -7.22 -11.87 -24.27
CA VAL A 93 -8.27 -11.27 -23.43
C VAL A 93 -7.64 -10.19 -22.55
N TRP A 94 -8.27 -9.02 -22.53
CA TRP A 94 -7.93 -7.96 -21.59
C TRP A 94 -8.56 -8.27 -20.24
N GLN A 95 -7.74 -8.43 -19.22
CA GLN A 95 -8.19 -8.65 -17.85
C GLN A 95 -7.63 -7.53 -16.96
N LYS A 96 -8.52 -6.89 -16.18
CA LYS A 96 -8.11 -5.91 -15.18
C LYS A 96 -7.57 -6.66 -13.96
N GLU A 97 -6.34 -6.34 -13.56
CA GLU A 97 -5.63 -6.98 -12.45
C GLU A 97 -5.15 -5.92 -11.46
N ALA A 98 -5.27 -6.23 -10.17
CA ALA A 98 -4.79 -5.35 -9.12
C ALA A 98 -3.29 -5.59 -8.90
N ASN A 99 -2.50 -4.53 -9.10
CA ASN A 99 -1.06 -4.53 -8.84
C ASN A 99 -0.74 -3.80 -7.54
N PHE A 100 -0.03 -4.49 -6.64
CA PHE A 100 0.51 -3.90 -5.43
C PHE A 100 1.68 -2.95 -5.74
N GLN A 101 1.64 -1.75 -5.17
CA GLN A 101 2.74 -0.78 -5.20
C GLN A 101 2.99 -0.19 -3.81
N ILE A 102 4.26 -0.02 -3.47
CA ILE A 102 4.67 0.52 -2.17
C ILE A 102 4.71 2.05 -2.27
N GLY A 103 4.05 2.72 -1.33
CA GLY A 103 4.13 4.17 -1.17
C GLY A 103 5.37 4.58 -0.38
N TRP A 104 5.76 5.86 -0.49
CA TRP A 104 6.96 6.38 0.18
C TRP A 104 6.91 6.23 1.71
N LYS A 105 5.73 6.38 2.33
CA LYS A 105 5.55 6.16 3.78
C LYS A 105 5.74 4.69 4.16
N GLY A 106 5.43 3.77 3.24
CA GLY A 106 5.67 2.34 3.41
C GLY A 106 7.17 2.04 3.47
N TRP A 107 7.93 2.57 2.51
CA TRP A 107 9.39 2.51 2.53
C TRP A 107 9.98 3.07 3.82
N TYR A 108 9.52 4.24 4.25
CA TYR A 108 9.93 4.85 5.50
C TYR A 108 9.68 3.96 6.71
N ARG A 109 8.46 3.41 6.86
CA ARG A 109 8.13 2.49 7.96
C ARG A 109 8.97 1.22 7.95
N MET A 110 9.23 0.66 6.76
CA MET A 110 10.09 -0.51 6.64
C MET A 110 11.53 -0.18 7.06
N ALA A 111 12.08 0.95 6.61
CA ALA A 111 13.41 1.40 7.02
C ALA A 111 13.50 1.64 8.54
N MET A 112 12.48 2.23 9.16
CA MET A 112 12.44 2.40 10.61
C MET A 112 12.40 1.07 11.37
N ARG A 113 11.72 0.05 10.82
CA ARG A 113 11.63 -1.28 11.43
C ARG A 113 12.96 -2.05 11.43
N THR A 114 13.88 -1.74 10.52
CA THR A 114 15.19 -2.42 10.52
C THR A 114 16.08 -1.98 11.67
N GLN A 115 15.78 -0.84 12.32
CA GLN A 115 16.60 -0.22 13.37
C GLN A 115 18.05 0.08 12.93
N LEU A 116 18.36 0.01 11.64
CA LEU A 116 19.70 0.30 11.10
C LEU A 116 19.97 1.80 10.93
N TYR A 117 18.91 2.62 10.95
CA TYR A 117 18.99 4.04 10.73
C TYR A 117 18.77 4.81 12.03
N ARG A 118 19.67 5.78 12.32
CA ARG A 118 19.53 6.68 13.46
C ARG A 118 18.62 7.87 13.16
N TYR A 119 18.71 8.41 11.94
CA TYR A 119 17.91 9.55 11.49
C TYR A 119 17.39 9.31 10.07
N ILE A 120 16.09 9.50 9.86
CA ILE A 120 15.47 9.56 8.53
C ILE A 120 14.56 10.80 8.53
N ASN A 121 15.08 11.92 8.05
CA ASN A 121 14.37 13.20 8.09
C ASN A 121 13.56 13.39 6.81
N ILE A 122 12.29 13.77 6.95
CA ILE A 122 11.39 14.08 5.83
C ILE A 122 10.92 15.51 6.03
N SER A 123 11.16 16.36 5.05
CA SER A 123 10.63 17.72 5.02
C SER A 123 10.22 18.07 3.59
N PRO A 124 9.10 18.76 3.38
CA PRO A 124 8.86 19.42 2.11
C PRO A 124 9.98 20.44 1.85
N MET A 125 10.58 20.42 0.67
CA MET A 125 11.52 21.46 0.22
C MET A 125 10.78 22.43 -0.70
N LYS A 126 10.95 23.73 -0.45
CA LYS A 126 10.52 24.80 -1.35
C LYS A 126 11.72 25.30 -2.15
N MET A 127 11.47 25.93 -3.29
CA MET A 127 12.50 26.63 -4.05
C MET A 127 13.17 27.67 -3.12
N GLY A 128 14.51 27.70 -3.09
CA GLY A 128 15.29 28.57 -2.20
C GLY A 128 15.45 28.09 -0.76
N SER A 129 15.05 26.85 -0.43
CA SER A 129 15.31 26.27 0.90
C SER A 129 16.77 25.82 1.02
N MET A 130 17.41 26.11 2.15
CA MET A 130 18.77 25.67 2.47
C MET A 130 18.75 24.49 3.45
N ILE A 131 19.65 23.54 3.25
CA ILE A 131 19.83 22.38 4.14
C ILE A 131 21.01 22.69 5.07
N GLU A 132 20.75 22.74 6.37
CA GLU A 132 21.77 22.86 7.39
C GLU A 132 22.01 21.48 8.00
N PHE A 133 23.25 21.00 7.93
CA PHE A 133 23.66 19.71 8.48
C PHE A 133 24.70 19.93 9.58
N ASN A 134 24.42 19.42 10.78
CA ASN A 134 25.37 19.42 11.88
C ASN A 134 26.16 18.09 11.86
N PRO A 135 27.46 18.09 11.50
CA PRO A 135 28.24 16.87 11.41
C PRO A 135 28.52 16.21 12.77
N ILE A 136 28.42 16.97 13.87
CA ILE A 136 28.68 16.46 15.22
C ILE A 136 27.45 15.69 15.73
N THR A 137 26.25 16.24 15.53
CA THR A 137 25.00 15.61 16.01
C THR A 137 24.31 14.74 14.97
N GLY A 138 24.66 14.88 13.69
CA GLY A 138 23.98 14.23 12.57
C GLY A 138 22.58 14.80 12.28
N ALA A 139 22.19 15.89 12.95
CA ALA A 139 20.90 16.54 12.73
C ALA A 139 20.91 17.33 11.42
N ALA A 140 19.87 17.16 10.61
CA ALA A 140 19.63 17.95 9.42
C ALA A 140 18.34 18.78 9.61
N SER A 141 18.41 20.09 9.43
CA SER A 141 17.27 21.00 9.46
C SER A 141 17.15 21.73 8.13
N VAL A 142 15.91 21.96 7.70
CA VAL A 142 15.63 22.76 6.51
C VAL A 142 15.31 24.18 6.96
N ARG A 143 16.10 25.15 6.52
CA ARG A 143 15.78 26.56 6.66
C ARG A 143 15.06 27.01 5.39
N ASN A 144 13.75 27.25 5.52
CA ASN A 144 12.99 27.88 4.46
C ASN A 144 13.36 29.36 4.43
N CYS A 145 13.84 29.86 3.29
CA CYS A 145 13.91 31.30 3.09
C CYS A 145 12.49 31.82 2.87
N ASP A 146 11.96 32.53 3.86
CA ASP A 146 10.72 33.26 3.70
C ASP A 146 10.96 34.44 2.74
N LYS A 147 10.66 34.21 1.47
CA LYS A 147 10.64 35.16 0.33
C LYS A 147 12.00 35.73 -0.09
N ILE A 148 12.35 35.45 -1.34
CA ILE A 148 13.06 36.40 -2.20
C ILE A 148 12.19 36.53 -3.45
N TYR A 149 11.87 37.77 -3.81
CA TYR A 149 10.89 38.22 -4.80
C TYR A 149 10.96 37.51 -6.15
#